data_AF-A0A7X2MLR1-F1
#
_entry.id   AF-A0A7X2MLR1-F1
#
_cell.length_a   1.000
_cell.length_b   1.000
_cell.length_c   1.000
_cell.angle_alpha   90.00
_cell.angle_beta   90.00
_cell.angle_gamma   90.00
#
_symmetry.space_group_name_H-M   'P 1'
#
loop_
_entity.id
_entity.type
_entity.pdbx_description
1 polymer ?
#
loop_
_entity_poly.entity_id
_entity_poly.type
_entity_poly.pdbx_seq_one_letter_code
_entity_poly.pdbx_strand_id
1 'polypeptide(L)'
;MSIKLALKPKTPIKINSAIKGLMKYLQLTTSPSYLNLTKVENTRAGYCFNNCEDYASKNNCEVVYGWMIWEDRRNNFIEAEFHAIINEGGLYKDISPRFNMEDKVLFVKDGSRNCGRKEPNSWYSWSNIKIIDGVVRESPMPIEIIELDDIHSEIVYL
;
A
#
# COMPACT_ATOMS: atom_id res chain seq x y z
N MET A 1 26.22 -0.33 20.13
CA MET A 1 26.14 0.23 18.76
C MET A 1 25.00 -0.46 18.04
N SER A 2 23.87 0.22 17.82
CA SER A 2 22.78 -0.36 17.02
C SER A 2 23.16 -0.19 15.55
N ILE A 3 23.51 -1.29 14.88
CA ILE A 3 23.71 -1.26 13.42
C ILE A 3 22.33 -0.94 12.84
N LYS A 4 22.15 0.28 12.30
CA LYS A 4 20.95 0.65 11.56
C LYS A 4 20.91 -0.26 10.33
N LEU A 5 20.00 -1.23 10.34
CA LEU A 5 19.86 -2.18 9.24
C LEU A 5 19.45 -1.42 7.98
N ALA A 6 20.28 -1.44 6.95
CA ALA A 6 19.99 -0.78 5.68
C ALA A 6 19.03 -1.67 4.87
N LEU A 7 17.72 -1.50 5.12
CA LEU A 7 16.67 -2.20 4.39
C LEU A 7 16.60 -1.72 2.95
N LYS A 8 16.40 -2.66 2.01
CA LYS A 8 16.11 -2.37 0.60
C LYS A 8 14.88 -3.17 0.14
N PRO A 9 13.67 -2.83 0.63
CA PRO A 9 12.46 -3.57 0.33
C PRO A 9 12.13 -3.49 -1.17
N LYS A 10 11.68 -4.62 -1.72
CA LYS A 10 11.26 -4.78 -3.11
C LYS A 10 10.01 -5.63 -3.20
N THR A 11 9.35 -5.61 -4.35
CA THR A 11 8.20 -6.48 -4.59
C THR A 11 8.59 -7.95 -4.50
N PRO A 12 7.87 -8.77 -3.73
CA PRO A 12 8.19 -10.18 -3.60
C PRO A 12 8.11 -10.94 -4.92
N ILE A 13 9.17 -11.68 -5.28
CA ILE A 13 9.19 -12.44 -6.54
C ILE A 13 8.23 -13.64 -6.49
N LYS A 14 7.90 -14.14 -5.29
CA LYS A 14 6.96 -15.25 -5.08
C LYS A 14 6.27 -15.13 -3.73
N ILE A 15 5.05 -15.66 -3.64
CA ILE A 15 4.30 -15.77 -2.39
C ILE A 15 4.92 -16.89 -1.52
N ASN A 16 5.46 -16.53 -0.36
CA ASN A 16 6.16 -17.42 0.56
C ASN A 16 5.42 -17.54 1.91
N SER A 17 6.00 -18.27 2.88
CA SER A 17 5.40 -18.46 4.21
C SER A 17 5.30 -17.17 5.02
N ALA A 18 6.26 -16.25 4.89
CA ALA A 18 6.21 -14.96 5.56
C ALA A 18 5.03 -14.11 5.05
N ILE A 19 4.80 -14.08 3.74
CA ILE A 19 3.66 -13.39 3.12
C ILE A 19 2.34 -14.01 3.57
N LYS A 20 2.24 -15.34 3.60
CA LYS A 20 1.04 -16.04 4.12
C LYS A 20 0.81 -15.73 5.61
N GLY A 21 1.87 -15.67 6.41
CA GLY A 21 1.82 -15.30 7.82
C GLY A 21 1.33 -13.87 8.02
N LEU A 22 1.84 -12.93 7.22
CA LEU A 22 1.43 -11.54 7.20
C LEU A 22 -0.05 -11.39 6.82
N MET A 23 -0.50 -12.04 5.75
CA MET A 23 -1.92 -12.04 5.36
C MET A 23 -2.81 -12.61 6.47
N LYS A 24 -2.39 -13.69 7.12
CA LYS A 24 -3.12 -14.28 8.26
C LYS A 24 -3.18 -13.31 9.43
N TYR A 25 -2.09 -12.65 9.77
CA TYR A 25 -2.05 -11.64 10.83
C TYR A 25 -3.01 -10.47 10.54
N LEU A 26 -3.01 -10.00 9.30
CA LEU A 26 -3.90 -8.94 8.83
C LEU A 26 -5.36 -9.38 8.62
N GLN A 27 -5.65 -10.68 8.75
CA GLN A 27 -6.96 -11.30 8.51
C GLN A 27 -7.47 -11.10 7.07
N LEU A 28 -6.56 -11.07 6.10
CA LEU A 28 -6.91 -10.90 4.69
C LEU A 28 -7.46 -12.21 4.12
N THR A 29 -8.63 -12.12 3.49
CA THR A 29 -9.34 -13.26 2.90
C THR A 29 -9.19 -13.33 1.38
N THR A 30 -8.74 -12.25 0.74
CA THR A 30 -8.54 -12.20 -0.71
C THR A 30 -7.18 -12.77 -1.10
N SER A 31 -7.09 -13.27 -2.34
CA SER A 31 -5.83 -13.78 -2.87
C SER A 31 -4.92 -12.63 -3.30
N PRO A 32 -3.59 -12.73 -3.08
CA PRO A 32 -2.63 -11.75 -3.56
C PRO A 32 -2.53 -11.78 -5.09
N SER A 33 -2.32 -10.63 -5.70
CA SER A 33 -2.20 -10.46 -7.15
C SER A 33 -1.01 -9.59 -7.51
N TYR A 34 -0.31 -9.94 -8.58
CA TYR A 34 0.76 -9.11 -9.12
C TYR A 34 0.19 -8.09 -10.09
N LEU A 35 0.43 -6.81 -9.84
CA LEU A 35 -0.04 -5.72 -10.68
C LEU A 35 1.15 -4.96 -11.26
N ASN A 36 1.14 -4.71 -12.56
CA ASN A 36 2.09 -3.80 -13.19
C ASN A 36 1.60 -2.36 -13.03
N LEU A 37 2.53 -1.43 -12.91
CA LEU A 37 2.25 0.00 -12.94
C LEU A 37 1.70 0.38 -14.32
N THR A 38 0.45 0.81 -14.32
CA THR A 38 -0.17 1.47 -15.46
C THR A 38 0.20 2.95 -15.39
N LYS A 39 0.95 3.42 -16.39
CA LYS A 39 1.35 4.83 -16.46
C LYS A 39 0.13 5.68 -16.76
N VAL A 40 -0.19 6.61 -15.86
CA VAL A 40 -1.24 7.60 -15.99
C VAL A 40 -0.61 8.98 -15.78
N GLU A 41 -1.04 9.97 -16.56
CA GLU A 41 -0.53 11.34 -16.41
C GLU A 41 -0.92 11.93 -15.05
N ASN A 42 -0.07 12.81 -14.52
CA ASN A 42 -0.29 13.54 -13.28
C ASN A 42 -0.41 12.68 -12.00
N THR A 43 -0.03 11.40 -12.04
CA THR A 43 0.05 10.58 -10.82
C THR A 43 1.35 10.82 -10.06
N ARG A 44 1.28 10.88 -8.73
CA ARG A 44 2.42 11.18 -7.84
C ARG A 44 2.77 10.00 -6.93
N ALA A 45 4.05 9.84 -6.62
CA ALA A 45 4.50 8.80 -5.70
C ALA A 45 4.12 9.15 -4.25
N GLY A 46 3.55 8.19 -3.52
CA GLY A 46 3.05 8.39 -2.15
C GLY A 46 1.62 8.94 -2.05
N TYR A 47 0.97 9.26 -3.18
CA TYR A 47 -0.38 9.86 -3.23
C TYR A 47 -1.41 8.88 -3.81
N CYS A 48 -1.37 7.61 -3.42
CA CYS A 48 -2.18 6.58 -4.08
C CYS A 48 -3.69 6.81 -3.94
N PHE A 49 -4.14 7.41 -2.84
CA PHE A 49 -5.53 7.79 -2.64
C PHE A 49 -5.96 8.87 -3.64
N ASN A 50 -5.24 9.99 -3.70
CA ASN A 50 -5.48 11.06 -4.68
C ASN A 50 -5.46 10.56 -6.10
N ASN A 51 -4.38 9.86 -6.50
CA ASN A 51 -4.22 9.36 -7.86
C ASN A 51 -5.43 8.53 -8.28
N CYS A 52 -5.89 7.63 -7.39
CA CYS A 52 -7.01 6.74 -7.68
C CYS A 52 -8.35 7.48 -7.70
N GLU A 53 -8.60 8.37 -6.75
CA GLU A 53 -9.86 9.12 -6.72
C GLU A 53 -9.97 10.13 -7.87
N ASP A 54 -8.88 10.80 -8.24
CA ASP A 54 -8.84 11.69 -9.41
C ASP A 54 -9.07 10.92 -10.70
N TYR A 55 -8.48 9.72 -10.83
CA TYR A 55 -8.72 8.85 -11.98
C TYR A 55 -10.18 8.37 -12.01
N ALA A 56 -10.72 7.90 -10.88
CA ALA A 56 -12.10 7.43 -10.76
C ALA A 56 -13.13 8.54 -10.97
N SER A 57 -12.83 9.80 -10.65
CA SER A 57 -13.74 10.92 -10.92
C SER A 57 -13.97 11.19 -12.41
N LYS A 58 -13.02 10.77 -13.25
CA LYS A 58 -13.00 11.03 -14.71
C LYS A 58 -13.34 9.79 -15.54
N ASN A 59 -13.39 8.61 -14.90
CA ASN A 59 -13.53 7.33 -15.57
C ASN A 59 -14.58 6.49 -14.83
N ASN A 60 -15.28 5.59 -15.52
CA ASN A 60 -16.27 4.72 -14.87
C ASN A 60 -15.59 3.54 -14.16
N CYS A 61 -14.86 3.83 -13.08
CA CYS A 61 -14.10 2.85 -12.30
C CYS A 61 -14.19 3.11 -10.80
N GLU A 62 -13.78 2.14 -10.00
CA GLU A 62 -13.87 2.18 -8.54
C GLU A 62 -12.47 2.16 -7.90
N VAL A 63 -12.32 2.86 -6.78
CA VAL A 63 -11.11 2.74 -5.95
C VAL A 63 -11.20 1.49 -5.08
N VAL A 64 -10.13 0.70 -5.06
CA VAL A 64 -10.01 -0.50 -4.24
C VAL A 64 -8.81 -0.37 -3.30
N TYR A 65 -9.04 -0.60 -2.02
CA TYR A 65 -8.03 -0.48 -0.98
C TYR A 65 -7.51 -1.85 -0.55
N GLY A 66 -6.28 -1.86 -0.03
CA GLY A 66 -5.63 -3.07 0.42
C GLY A 66 -4.19 -2.81 0.81
N TRP A 67 -3.35 -3.81 0.57
CA TRP A 67 -1.99 -3.84 1.04
C TRP A 67 -1.04 -4.15 -0.11
N MET A 68 -0.05 -3.29 -0.29
CA MET A 68 1.12 -3.56 -1.10
C MET A 68 2.17 -4.26 -0.24
N ILE A 69 2.65 -5.41 -0.68
CA ILE A 69 3.60 -6.21 0.08
C ILE A 69 5.02 -5.95 -0.41
N TRP A 70 5.92 -5.67 0.53
CA TRP A 70 7.34 -5.49 0.31
C TRP A 70 8.15 -6.56 1.05
N GLU A 71 9.26 -7.02 0.47
CA GLU A 71 10.22 -7.90 1.13
C GLU A 71 11.66 -7.43 0.96
N ASP A 72 12.46 -7.63 2.00
CA ASP A 72 13.92 -7.67 1.91
C ASP A 72 14.41 -8.99 2.51
N ARG A 73 14.64 -9.97 1.63
CA ARG A 73 15.02 -11.33 2.00
C ARG A 73 16.36 -11.41 2.72
N ARG A 74 17.28 -10.47 2.49
CA ARG A 74 18.60 -10.49 3.14
C ARG A 74 18.50 -10.14 4.61
N ASN A 75 17.48 -9.37 4.96
CA ASN A 75 17.25 -8.82 6.28
C ASN A 75 16.03 -9.44 6.97
N ASN A 76 15.48 -10.55 6.44
CA ASN A 76 14.25 -11.20 6.91
C ASN A 76 13.11 -10.20 7.19
N PHE A 77 13.00 -9.20 6.33
CA PHE A 77 12.03 -8.12 6.47
C PHE A 77 10.87 -8.34 5.51
N ILE A 78 9.65 -8.17 6.04
CA ILE A 78 8.43 -8.08 5.25
C ILE A 78 7.58 -6.93 5.78
N GLU A 79 6.98 -6.19 4.86
CA GLU A 79 6.10 -5.08 5.16
C GLU A 79 4.84 -5.17 4.32
N ALA A 80 3.73 -4.71 4.90
CA ALA A 80 2.56 -4.33 4.12
C ALA A 80 2.31 -2.83 4.31
N GLU A 81 2.25 -2.13 3.18
CA GLU A 81 1.94 -0.71 3.06
C GLU A 81 0.49 -0.56 2.58
N PHE A 82 -0.32 0.24 3.28
CA PHE A 82 -1.72 0.41 2.90
C PHE A 82 -1.81 1.20 1.59
N HIS A 83 -2.50 0.64 0.59
CA HIS A 83 -2.42 1.10 -0.79
C HIS A 83 -3.79 1.13 -1.48
N ALA A 84 -3.96 2.06 -2.41
CA ALA A 84 -5.13 2.20 -3.25
C ALA A 84 -4.79 1.87 -4.71
N ILE A 85 -5.69 1.14 -5.37
CA ILE A 85 -5.65 0.79 -6.80
C ILE A 85 -7.01 1.07 -7.45
N ILE A 86 -7.08 0.92 -8.78
CA ILE A 86 -8.32 1.05 -9.55
C ILE A 86 -8.88 -0.32 -9.93
N ASN A 87 -10.21 -0.45 -9.86
CA ASN A 87 -10.99 -1.50 -10.49
C ASN A 87 -11.79 -0.91 -11.66
N GLU A 88 -11.41 -1.25 -12.88
CA GLU A 88 -12.13 -0.84 -14.09
C GLU A 88 -12.79 -2.06 -14.72
N GLY A 89 -14.09 -2.25 -14.46
CA GLY A 89 -14.86 -3.37 -15.02
C GLY A 89 -14.33 -4.75 -14.63
N GLY A 90 -13.74 -4.89 -13.44
CA GLY A 90 -13.12 -6.14 -12.97
C GLY A 90 -11.62 -6.25 -13.23
N LEU A 91 -11.03 -5.30 -13.96
CA LEU A 91 -9.59 -5.23 -14.18
C LEU A 91 -8.92 -4.33 -13.12
N TYR A 92 -8.06 -4.94 -12.31
CA TYR A 92 -7.26 -4.22 -11.33
C TYR A 92 -6.03 -3.56 -11.95
N LYS A 93 -5.87 -2.26 -11.69
CA LYS A 93 -4.74 -1.43 -12.16
C LYS A 93 -4.11 -0.69 -11.01
N ASP A 94 -2.82 -0.89 -10.83
CA ASP A 94 -2.00 -0.01 -9.99
C ASP A 94 -1.50 1.16 -10.86
N ILE A 95 -1.83 2.38 -10.47
CA ILE A 95 -1.51 3.59 -11.25
C ILE A 95 -0.53 4.52 -10.53
N SER A 96 -0.16 4.20 -9.29
CA SER A 96 0.62 5.11 -8.46
C SER A 96 2.11 4.78 -8.56
N PRO A 97 2.97 5.68 -9.05
CA PRO A 97 4.41 5.43 -9.14
C PRO A 97 5.04 5.32 -7.74
N ARG A 98 6.22 4.69 -7.65
CA ARG A 98 6.95 4.51 -6.39
C ARG A 98 8.27 5.25 -6.42
N PHE A 99 8.74 5.69 -5.25
CA PHE A 99 10.06 6.32 -5.09
C PHE A 99 11.22 5.40 -5.47
N ASN A 100 11.07 4.09 -5.27
CA ASN A 100 12.09 3.09 -5.63
C ASN A 100 12.03 2.65 -7.10
N MET A 101 11.14 3.23 -7.91
CA MET A 101 10.94 2.91 -9.33
C MET A 101 10.56 1.45 -9.64
N GLU A 102 10.14 0.65 -8.63
CA GLU A 102 9.57 -0.67 -8.89
C GLU A 102 8.32 -0.49 -9.78
N ASP A 103 8.18 -1.26 -10.85
CA ASP A 103 7.10 -1.17 -11.83
C ASP A 103 6.05 -2.27 -11.67
N LYS A 104 6.22 -3.14 -10.67
CA LYS A 104 5.31 -4.20 -10.29
C LYS A 104 5.14 -4.23 -8.78
N VAL A 105 3.95 -4.58 -8.32
CA VAL A 105 3.62 -4.73 -6.89
C VAL A 105 2.91 -6.06 -6.65
N LEU A 106 3.02 -6.58 -5.43
CA LEU A 106 2.17 -7.67 -4.94
C LEU A 106 1.09 -7.03 -4.07
N PHE A 107 -0.15 -7.03 -4.56
CA PHE A 107 -1.27 -6.39 -3.91
C PHE A 107 -2.25 -7.42 -3.33
N VAL A 108 -2.77 -7.13 -2.15
CA VAL A 108 -3.83 -7.92 -1.49
C VAL A 108 -4.96 -7.00 -1.09
N LYS A 109 -6.15 -7.20 -1.66
CA LYS A 109 -7.34 -6.38 -1.33
C LYS A 109 -7.75 -6.59 0.12
N ASP A 110 -8.06 -5.50 0.82
CA ASP A 110 -8.64 -5.52 2.16
C ASP A 110 -10.07 -4.99 2.09
N GLY A 111 -11.04 -5.84 2.41
CA GLY A 111 -12.46 -5.45 2.44
C GLY A 111 -13.00 -5.24 3.86
N SER A 112 -12.14 -5.29 4.88
CA SER A 112 -12.53 -5.31 6.30
C SER A 112 -12.22 -4.00 7.03
N ARG A 113 -11.12 -3.36 6.65
CA ARG A 113 -10.65 -2.13 7.28
C ARG A 113 -11.39 -0.92 6.72
N ASN A 114 -11.85 -0.04 7.61
CA ASN A 114 -12.37 1.25 7.19
C ASN A 114 -11.27 2.04 6.49
N CYS A 115 -11.59 2.75 5.41
CA CYS A 115 -10.67 3.52 4.59
C CYS A 115 -11.42 4.41 3.60
N GLY A 116 -10.72 5.40 3.05
CA GLY A 116 -11.24 6.30 2.03
C GLY A 116 -11.35 7.74 2.54
N ARG A 117 -12.02 8.58 1.74
CA ARG A 117 -12.18 10.00 2.01
C ARG A 117 -12.81 10.26 3.38
N LYS A 118 -12.18 11.13 4.18
CA LYS A 118 -12.67 11.58 5.49
C LYS A 118 -13.14 13.04 5.42
N GLU A 119 -12.25 13.94 5.02
CA GLU A 119 -12.54 15.35 4.76
C GLU A 119 -12.10 15.72 3.32
N PRO A 120 -12.42 16.92 2.79
CA PRO A 120 -12.04 17.29 1.43
C PRO A 120 -10.56 17.09 1.10
N ASN A 121 -9.66 17.31 2.07
CA ASN A 121 -8.22 17.14 1.94
C ASN A 121 -7.65 16.03 2.85
N SER A 122 -8.48 15.10 3.35
CA SER A 122 -7.98 14.02 4.19
C SER A 122 -8.65 12.66 3.95
N TRP A 123 -7.94 11.60 4.30
CA TRP A 123 -8.37 10.22 4.16
C TRP A 123 -8.15 9.44 5.44
N TYR A 124 -9.11 8.59 5.78
CA TYR A 124 -8.89 7.52 6.75
C TYR A 124 -8.08 6.39 6.06
N SER A 125 -7.01 5.96 6.72
CA SER A 125 -6.08 4.96 6.21
C SER A 125 -5.48 4.15 7.38
N TRP A 126 -4.48 3.33 7.09
CA TRP A 126 -3.78 2.50 8.07
C TRP A 126 -2.28 2.64 7.94
N SER A 127 -1.58 2.72 9.07
CA SER A 127 -0.12 2.66 9.09
C SER A 127 0.36 1.28 8.64
N ASN A 128 1.62 1.23 8.21
CA ASN A 128 2.25 0.00 7.75
C ASN A 128 2.36 -1.02 8.90
N ILE A 129 2.43 -2.29 8.52
CA ILE A 129 2.93 -3.36 9.38
C ILE A 129 4.33 -3.74 8.92
N LYS A 130 5.26 -3.90 9.87
CA LYS A 130 6.62 -4.34 9.61
C LYS A 130 6.97 -5.53 10.47
N ILE A 131 7.48 -6.58 9.85
CA ILE A 131 7.92 -7.81 10.51
C ILE A 131 9.39 -8.02 10.18
N ILE A 132 10.22 -8.22 11.21
CA ILE A 132 11.67 -8.50 11.09
C ILE A 132 11.95 -9.77 11.86
N ASP A 133 12.61 -10.74 11.22
CA ASP A 133 12.93 -12.04 11.81
C ASP A 133 11.68 -12.76 12.37
N GLY A 134 10.54 -12.60 11.69
CA GLY A 134 9.26 -13.19 12.11
C GLY A 134 8.58 -12.47 13.29
N VAL A 135 9.17 -11.41 13.82
CA VAL A 135 8.61 -10.61 14.93
C VAL A 135 7.97 -9.34 14.38
N VAL A 136 6.71 -9.10 14.74
CA VAL A 136 6.02 -7.84 14.44
C VAL A 136 6.73 -6.70 15.18
N ARG A 137 7.29 -5.74 14.43
CA ARG A 137 7.96 -4.55 14.95
C ARG A 137 7.05 -3.33 14.94
N GLU A 138 6.20 -3.23 13.94
CA GLU A 138 5.16 -2.21 13.82
C GLU A 138 3.85 -2.93 13.48
N SER A 139 2.78 -2.61 14.22
CA SER A 139 1.43 -3.10 13.95
C SER A 139 0.63 -2.02 13.25
N PRO A 140 -0.32 -2.38 12.37
CA PRO A 140 -1.10 -1.39 11.65
C PRO A 140 -2.06 -0.68 12.61
N MET A 141 -2.02 0.64 12.63
CA MET A 141 -2.91 1.50 13.41
C MET A 141 -3.74 2.38 12.47
N PRO A 142 -4.98 2.74 12.84
CA PRO A 142 -5.73 3.78 12.17
C PRO A 142 -4.93 5.08 12.07
N ILE A 143 -4.93 5.67 10.88
CA ILE A 143 -4.34 6.99 10.64
C ILE A 143 -5.27 7.85 9.80
N GLU A 144 -5.07 9.15 9.88
CA GLU A 144 -5.54 10.11 8.90
C GLU A 144 -4.35 10.63 8.10
N ILE A 145 -4.49 10.62 6.78
CA ILE A 145 -3.56 11.28 5.86
C ILE A 145 -4.19 12.61 5.50
N ILE A 146 -3.53 13.72 5.82
CA ILE A 146 -3.98 15.08 5.50
C ILE A 146 -3.07 15.63 4.42
N GLU A 147 -3.60 15.90 3.24
CA GLU A 147 -2.86 16.59 2.19
C GLU A 147 -2.81 18.09 2.51
N LEU A 148 -1.59 18.61 2.65
CA LEU A 148 -1.34 20.02 2.95
C LEU A 148 -1.18 20.82 1.65
N ASP A 149 -0.47 20.24 0.70
CA ASP A 149 -0.25 20.76 -0.64
C ASP A 149 0.12 19.61 -1.60
N ASP A 150 0.48 19.93 -2.83
CA ASP A 150 0.74 18.94 -3.88
C ASP A 150 1.98 18.06 -3.66
N ILE A 151 2.81 18.36 -2.67
CA ILE A 151 4.08 17.68 -2.38
C ILE A 151 4.22 17.26 -0.91
N HIS A 152 3.39 17.77 -0.01
CA HIS A 152 3.40 17.44 1.42
C HIS A 152 2.07 16.85 1.91
N SER A 153 2.19 15.83 2.76
CA SER A 153 1.08 15.28 3.55
C SER A 153 1.52 15.07 4.99
N GLU A 154 0.58 15.20 5.91
CA GLU A 154 0.74 14.89 7.33
C GLU A 154 0.04 13.58 7.66
N ILE A 155 0.64 12.79 8.56
CA ILE A 155 0.05 11.56 9.08
C ILE A 155 -0.30 11.78 10.55
N VAL A 156 -1.58 11.66 10.88
CA VAL A 156 -2.10 11.73 12.25
C VAL A 156 -2.57 10.35 12.69
N TYR A 157 -2.07 9.85 13.82
CA TYR A 157 -2.54 8.58 14.40
C TYR A 157 -3.87 8.81 15.14
N LEU A 158 -4.86 7.94 14.89
CA LEU A 158 -6.23 8.05 15.41
C LEU A 158 -6.48 7.14 16.61
#